data_AF-S8D729-F1
#
_entry.id   AF-S8D729-F1
#
_cell.length_a   1.000
_cell.length_b   1.000
_cell.length_c   1.000
_cell.angle_alpha   90.00
_cell.angle_beta   90.00
_cell.angle_gamma   90.00
#
_symmetry.space_group_name_H-M   'P 1'
#
loop_
_entity.id
_entity.type
_entity.pdbx_description
1 polymer ?
#
loop_
_entity_poly.entity_id
_entity_poly.type
_entity_poly.pdbx_seq_one_letter_code
_entity_poly.pdbx_strand_id
1 'polypeptide(L)'
;AMEGFRDFFLQLAASHINAPLAPIARDFLLDRFDQFVSRRKPPDHPPYSAMIESAIVALNETRGSSESSISQHLEKSYAFLPVAHAELLKNHLEELCESGDIILNRWKRYKFVGEDRNHPAIGAKVSRKKFQGMKKNKQHRFKKLSVRKDGVKCTNRKKS
;
A
#
# COMPACT_ATOMS: atom_id res chain seq x y z
N ALA A 1 -16.02 -17.75 12.58
CA ALA A 1 -15.37 -17.47 11.28
C ALA A 1 -14.05 -18.23 11.25
N MET A 2 -13.68 -18.91 10.16
CA MET A 2 -12.44 -19.73 10.06
C MET A 2 -12.26 -20.86 11.09
N GLU A 3 -13.31 -21.30 11.80
CA GLU A 3 -13.21 -22.37 12.81
C GLU A 3 -12.70 -23.70 12.23
N GLY A 4 -13.12 -24.06 11.01
CA GLY A 4 -12.62 -25.28 10.36
C GLY A 4 -11.12 -25.25 10.07
N PHE A 5 -10.54 -24.06 9.82
CA PHE A 5 -9.10 -23.91 9.63
C PHE A 5 -8.35 -23.94 10.96
N ARG A 6 -8.94 -23.41 12.04
CA ARG A 6 -8.43 -23.49 13.40
C ARG A 6 -8.29 -24.94 13.85
N ASP A 7 -9.34 -25.74 13.68
CA ASP A 7 -9.35 -27.17 14.03
C ASP A 7 -8.36 -27.97 13.17
N PHE A 8 -8.30 -27.69 11.87
CA PHE A 8 -7.30 -28.30 10.99
C PHE A 8 -5.86 -27.97 11.43
N PHE A 9 -5.57 -26.72 11.79
CA PHE A 9 -4.24 -26.31 12.24
C PHE A 9 -3.85 -26.98 13.57
N LEU A 10 -4.81 -27.10 14.50
CA LEU A 10 -4.63 -27.84 15.75
C LEU A 10 -4.44 -29.34 15.53
N GLN A 11 -5.21 -29.94 14.62
CA GLN A 11 -5.10 -31.35 14.25
C GLN A 11 -3.76 -31.64 13.56
N LEU A 12 -3.31 -30.74 12.68
CA LEU A 12 -2.01 -30.81 12.02
C LEU A 12 -0.87 -30.77 13.05
N ALA A 13 -0.92 -29.83 13.98
CA ALA A 13 0.06 -29.74 15.06
C ALA A 13 0.07 -31.02 15.91
N ALA A 14 -1.11 -31.53 16.26
CA ALA A 14 -1.27 -32.73 17.08
C ALA A 14 -0.85 -34.04 16.39
N SER A 15 -0.74 -34.03 15.05
CA SER A 15 -0.36 -35.21 14.26
C SER A 15 1.15 -35.52 14.23
N HIS A 16 1.98 -34.70 14.88
CA HIS A 16 3.43 -34.92 14.91
C HIS A 16 3.81 -36.08 15.86
N ILE A 17 4.46 -37.11 15.31
CA ILE A 17 4.58 -38.47 15.87
C ILE A 17 5.25 -38.56 17.26
N ASN A 18 6.03 -37.56 17.69
CA ASN A 18 6.90 -37.67 18.88
C ASN A 18 6.53 -36.75 20.05
N ALA A 19 5.45 -35.96 19.96
CA ALA A 19 5.03 -35.11 21.07
C ALA A 19 3.55 -34.71 20.93
N PRO A 20 2.63 -35.34 21.69
CA PRO A 20 1.28 -34.80 21.84
C PRO A 20 1.38 -33.36 22.35
N LEU A 21 0.72 -32.40 21.70
CA LEU A 21 0.79 -31.00 22.15
C LEU A 21 0.28 -30.88 23.58
N ALA A 22 1.11 -30.30 24.45
CA ALA A 22 0.68 -29.90 25.78
C ALA A 22 -0.48 -28.88 25.68
N PRO A 23 -1.43 -28.87 26.63
CA PRO A 23 -2.55 -27.91 26.65
C PRO A 23 -2.09 -26.45 26.52
N ILE A 24 -0.96 -26.12 27.15
CA ILE A 24 -0.39 -24.77 27.07
C ILE A 24 0.06 -24.38 25.66
N ALA A 25 0.64 -25.32 24.91
CA ALA A 25 1.08 -25.08 23.53
C ALA A 25 -0.14 -24.91 22.61
N ARG A 26 -1.24 -25.63 22.88
CA ARG A 26 -2.51 -25.43 22.20
C ARG A 26 -3.04 -24.01 22.41
N ASP A 27 -3.03 -23.52 23.65
CA ASP A 27 -3.52 -22.16 23.95
C ASP A 27 -2.68 -21.09 23.25
N PHE A 28 -1.36 -21.24 23.21
CA PHE A 28 -0.48 -20.34 22.44
C PHE A 28 -0.78 -20.36 20.93
N LEU A 29 -1.04 -21.53 20.35
CA LEU A 29 -1.41 -21.62 18.94
C LEU A 29 -2.78 -20.99 18.67
N LEU A 30 -3.72 -21.12 19.60
CA LEU A 30 -5.03 -20.48 19.52
C LEU A 30 -4.92 -18.95 19.60
N ASP A 31 -4.18 -18.42 20.58
CA ASP A 31 -3.92 -16.98 20.69
C ASP A 31 -3.23 -16.44 19.43
N ARG A 32 -2.23 -17.17 18.93
CA ARG A 32 -1.53 -16.80 17.71
C ARG A 32 -2.46 -16.81 16.49
N PHE A 33 -3.35 -17.79 16.41
CA PHE A 33 -4.36 -17.87 15.38
C PHE A 33 -5.36 -16.71 15.46
N ASP A 34 -5.87 -16.41 16.65
CA ASP A 34 -6.83 -15.32 16.86
C ASP A 34 -6.19 -13.96 16.55
N GLN A 35 -4.91 -13.78 16.87
CA GLN A 35 -4.13 -12.62 16.47
C GLN A 35 -3.96 -12.54 14.95
N PHE A 36 -3.73 -13.66 14.27
CA PHE A 36 -3.64 -13.70 12.81
C PHE A 36 -4.97 -13.35 12.16
N VAL A 37 -6.07 -13.98 12.58
CA VAL A 37 -7.40 -13.71 12.04
C VAL A 37 -7.82 -12.26 12.34
N SER A 38 -7.49 -11.75 13.53
CA SER A 38 -7.77 -10.35 13.90
C SER A 38 -6.99 -9.34 13.06
N ARG A 39 -5.75 -9.66 12.68
CA ARG A 39 -4.97 -8.83 11.73
C ARG A 39 -5.51 -8.88 10.30
N ARG A 40 -6.27 -9.92 9.96
CA ARG A 40 -6.91 -10.11 8.66
C ARG A 40 -8.36 -9.66 8.64
N LYS A 41 -8.84 -8.98 9.70
CA LYS A 41 -10.17 -8.37 9.68
C LYS A 41 -10.28 -7.51 8.43
N PRO A 42 -11.32 -7.72 7.61
CA PRO A 42 -11.51 -6.91 6.43
C PRO A 42 -11.58 -5.45 6.87
N PRO A 43 -10.97 -4.53 6.10
CA PRO A 43 -11.12 -3.11 6.37
C PRO A 43 -12.60 -2.74 6.45
N ASP A 44 -12.94 -1.71 7.22
CA ASP A 44 -14.32 -1.19 7.31
C ASP A 44 -14.76 -0.41 6.04
N HIS A 45 -14.17 -0.75 4.90
CA HIS A 45 -14.49 -0.19 3.60
C HIS A 45 -14.53 -1.30 2.55
N PRO A 46 -15.35 -1.15 1.48
CA PRO A 46 -15.37 -2.08 0.36
C PRO A 46 -14.02 -2.09 -0.37
N PRO A 47 -13.79 -3.05 -1.29
CA PRO A 47 -12.58 -3.04 -2.11
C PRO A 47 -12.43 -1.72 -2.88
N TYR A 48 -11.18 -1.35 -3.15
CA TYR A 48 -10.87 -0.08 -3.80
C TYR A 48 -11.51 0.07 -5.18
N SER A 49 -11.66 -1.02 -5.94
CA SER A 49 -12.37 -1.01 -7.22
C SER A 49 -13.80 -0.46 -7.06
N ALA A 50 -14.59 -1.06 -6.16
CA ALA A 50 -15.95 -0.62 -5.87
C ALA A 50 -16.00 0.81 -5.30
N MET A 51 -15.02 1.19 -4.47
CA MET A 51 -14.90 2.56 -3.98
C MET A 51 -14.66 3.57 -5.11
N ILE A 52 -13.71 3.29 -6.00
CA ILE A 52 -13.40 4.12 -7.17
C ILE A 52 -14.62 4.21 -8.08
N GLU A 53 -15.34 3.10 -8.28
CA GLU A 53 -16.58 3.07 -9.06
C GLU A 53 -17.65 3.97 -8.49
N SER A 54 -17.95 3.82 -7.21
CA SER A 54 -18.90 4.68 -6.52
C SER A 54 -18.50 6.16 -6.61
N ALA A 55 -17.20 6.46 -6.51
CA ALA A 55 -16.68 7.81 -6.56
C ALA A 55 -16.81 8.44 -7.95
N ILE A 56 -16.47 7.71 -9.02
CA ILE A 56 -16.60 8.21 -10.40
C ILE A 56 -18.08 8.46 -10.72
N VAL A 57 -18.98 7.54 -10.32
CA VAL A 57 -20.43 7.69 -10.50
C VAL A 57 -20.97 8.87 -9.70
N ALA A 58 -20.57 9.03 -8.43
CA ALA A 58 -21.04 10.11 -7.57
C ALA A 58 -20.53 11.49 -8.01
N LEU A 59 -19.28 11.58 -8.50
CA LEU A 59 -18.71 12.83 -8.99
C LEU A 59 -19.29 13.24 -10.35
N ASN A 60 -19.67 12.27 -11.20
CA ASN A 60 -20.30 12.45 -12.51
C ASN A 60 -19.74 13.63 -13.34
N GLU A 61 -18.42 13.80 -13.32
CA GLU A 61 -17.77 14.95 -13.96
C GLU A 61 -17.74 14.77 -15.49
N THR A 62 -18.18 15.77 -16.24
CA THR A 62 -18.25 15.74 -17.72
C THR A 62 -16.91 15.46 -18.39
N ARG A 63 -15.78 15.82 -17.78
CA ARG A 63 -14.42 15.53 -18.30
C ARG A 63 -13.74 14.34 -17.62
N GLY A 64 -14.44 13.68 -16.71
CA GLY A 64 -13.95 12.60 -15.86
C GLY A 64 -13.37 13.12 -14.57
N SER A 65 -13.16 12.23 -13.61
CA SER A 65 -12.70 12.59 -12.27
C SER A 65 -11.17 12.60 -12.22
N SER A 66 -10.56 13.59 -11.55
CA SER A 66 -9.13 13.54 -11.25
C SER A 66 -8.85 12.63 -10.06
N GLU A 67 -7.62 12.12 -9.96
CA GLU A 67 -7.17 11.31 -8.81
C GLU A 67 -7.45 12.01 -7.47
N SER A 68 -7.20 13.32 -7.41
CA SER A 68 -7.47 14.15 -6.23
C SER A 68 -8.95 14.23 -5.87
N SER A 69 -9.84 14.36 -6.86
CA SER A 69 -11.29 14.40 -6.62
C SER A 69 -11.78 13.06 -6.09
N ILE A 70 -11.29 11.95 -6.66
CA ILE A 70 -11.59 10.60 -6.19
C ILE A 70 -11.08 10.43 -4.76
N SER A 71 -9.83 10.80 -4.47
CA SER A 71 -9.26 10.68 -3.12
C SER A 71 -10.07 11.45 -2.09
N GLN A 72 -10.43 12.70 -2.40
CA GLN A 72 -11.23 13.52 -1.50
C GLN A 72 -12.64 12.94 -1.29
N HIS A 73 -13.23 12.32 -2.31
CA HIS A 73 -14.53 11.66 -2.18
C HIS A 73 -14.45 10.44 -1.27
N LEU A 74 -13.39 9.62 -1.39
CA LEU A 74 -13.17 8.45 -0.55
C LEU A 74 -12.93 8.84 0.91
N GLU A 75 -12.09 9.84 1.16
CA GLU A 75 -11.82 10.36 2.50
C GLU A 75 -13.06 10.90 3.21
N LYS A 76 -14.02 11.45 2.44
CA LYS A 76 -15.30 11.92 2.99
C LYS A 76 -16.29 10.79 3.24
N SER A 77 -16.27 9.75 2.41
CA SER A 77 -17.24 8.66 2.44
C SER A 77 -16.86 7.55 3.42
N TYR A 78 -15.55 7.32 3.62
CA TYR A 78 -15.02 6.23 4.43
C TYR A 78 -14.08 6.77 5.53
N ALA A 79 -14.42 6.51 6.78
CA ALA A 79 -13.68 7.04 7.94
C ALA A 79 -12.36 6.29 8.24
N PHE A 80 -12.21 5.05 7.76
CA PHE A 80 -11.08 4.16 8.10
C PHE A 80 -10.25 3.78 6.88
N LEU A 81 -9.69 4.77 6.18
CA LEU A 81 -8.78 4.49 5.06
C LEU A 81 -7.34 4.26 5.55
N PRO A 82 -6.57 3.41 4.85
CA PRO A 82 -5.15 3.21 5.17
C PRO A 82 -4.35 4.51 5.11
N VAL A 83 -3.32 4.64 5.96
CA VAL A 83 -2.44 5.83 6.00
C VAL A 83 -1.80 6.12 4.63
N ALA A 84 -1.51 5.07 3.85
CA ALA A 84 -0.99 5.17 2.49
C ALA A 84 -2.09 5.17 1.41
N HIS A 85 -3.24 5.77 1.70
CA HIS A 85 -4.40 5.77 0.82
C HIS A 85 -4.09 6.28 -0.60
N ALA A 86 -3.32 7.37 -0.73
CA ALA A 86 -3.05 7.99 -2.02
C ALA A 86 -2.23 7.09 -2.97
N GLU A 87 -1.16 6.46 -2.47
CA GLU A 87 -0.34 5.54 -3.27
C GLU A 87 -1.13 4.27 -3.66
N LEU A 88 -1.94 3.77 -2.72
CA LEU A 88 -2.79 2.61 -2.95
C LEU A 88 -3.87 2.90 -4.00
N LEU A 89 -4.52 4.07 -3.91
CA LEU A 89 -5.48 4.54 -4.89
C LEU A 89 -4.85 4.62 -6.28
N LYS A 90 -3.65 5.21 -6.38
CA LYS A 90 -2.92 5.34 -7.64
C LYS A 90 -2.66 3.99 -8.29
N ASN A 91 -2.16 3.02 -7.53
CA ASN A 91 -1.90 1.67 -8.04
C ASN A 91 -3.20 1.00 -8.53
N HIS A 92 -4.29 1.12 -7.77
CA HIS A 92 -5.57 0.56 -8.20
C HIS A 92 -6.16 1.25 -9.42
N LEU A 93 -5.97 2.57 -9.58
CA LEU A 93 -6.38 3.28 -10.80
C LEU A 93 -5.58 2.81 -12.02
N GLU A 94 -4.28 2.54 -11.87
CA GLU A 94 -3.45 1.96 -12.92
C GLU A 94 -3.94 0.54 -13.29
N GLU A 95 -4.21 -0.32 -12.30
CA GLU A 95 -4.75 -1.67 -12.51
C GLU A 95 -6.11 -1.65 -13.22
N LEU A 96 -7.00 -0.71 -12.86
CA LEU A 96 -8.30 -0.55 -13.52
C LEU A 96 -8.17 -0.02 -14.97
N CYS A 97 -7.13 0.78 -15.24
CA CYS A 97 -6.82 1.18 -16.62
C CYS A 97 -6.26 0.01 -17.44
N GLU A 98 -5.44 -0.85 -16.82
CA GLU A 98 -4.86 -2.02 -17.48
C GLU A 98 -5.89 -3.11 -17.78
N SER A 99 -6.85 -3.32 -16.88
CA SER A 99 -7.99 -4.23 -17.09
C SER A 99 -8.99 -3.69 -18.12
N GLY A 100 -9.02 -2.38 -18.33
CA GLY A 100 -9.93 -1.72 -19.27
C GLY A 100 -11.30 -1.39 -18.69
N ASP A 101 -11.46 -1.44 -17.37
CA ASP A 101 -12.71 -1.05 -16.69
C ASP A 101 -12.90 0.49 -16.70
N ILE A 102 -11.78 1.23 -16.65
CA ILE A 102 -11.75 2.70 -16.74
C ILE A 102 -10.77 3.18 -17.81
N ILE A 103 -11.05 4.35 -18.39
CA ILE A 103 -10.17 5.02 -19.35
C ILE A 103 -9.53 6.25 -18.70
N LEU A 104 -8.22 6.38 -18.91
CA LEU A 104 -7.46 7.58 -18.62
C LEU A 104 -7.43 8.52 -19.83
N ASN A 105 -8.02 9.71 -19.69
CA ASN A 105 -7.98 10.73 -20.72
C ASN A 105 -6.62 11.45 -20.78
N ARG A 106 -6.37 12.16 -21.90
CA ARG A 106 -5.17 12.99 -22.15
C ARG A 106 -4.83 13.99 -21.04
N TRP A 107 -5.82 14.36 -20.25
CA TRP A 107 -5.71 15.31 -19.13
C TRP A 107 -5.57 14.63 -17.77
N LYS A 108 -5.22 13.34 -17.73
CA LYS A 108 -5.12 12.52 -16.51
C LYS A 108 -6.42 12.49 -15.69
N ARG A 109 -7.55 12.30 -16.38
CA ARG A 109 -8.88 12.18 -15.77
C ARG A 109 -9.46 10.81 -16.09
N TYR A 110 -10.02 10.16 -15.08
CA TYR A 110 -10.56 8.81 -15.13
C TYR A 110 -12.06 8.83 -15.43
N LYS A 111 -12.52 7.90 -16.26
CA LYS A 111 -13.93 7.69 -16.60
C LYS A 111 -14.22 6.22 -16.80
N PHE A 112 -15.48 5.83 -16.62
CA PHE A 112 -15.94 4.54 -17.09
C PHE A 112 -15.90 4.42 -18.61
N VAL A 113 -15.68 3.19 -19.06
CA VAL A 113 -15.96 2.78 -20.43
C VAL A 113 -17.48 2.75 -20.62
N GLY A 114 -18.07 3.93 -20.83
CA GLY A 114 -19.47 4.07 -21.25
C GLY A 114 -19.59 3.93 -22.76
N GLU A 115 -20.70 3.32 -23.22
CA GLU A 115 -21.08 2.80 -24.54
C GLU A 115 -20.88 3.67 -25.80
N ASP A 116 -20.20 4.80 -25.72
CA ASP A 116 -19.92 5.65 -26.87
C ASP A 116 -18.80 5.04 -27.71
N ARG A 117 -19.21 4.42 -28.83
CA ARG A 117 -18.48 3.65 -29.85
C ARG A 117 -17.24 4.32 -30.49
N ASN A 118 -16.65 5.37 -29.92
CA ASN A 118 -15.65 6.19 -30.60
C ASN A 118 -14.51 6.69 -29.69
N HIS A 119 -13.91 5.82 -28.87
CA HIS A 119 -12.57 6.10 -28.35
C HIS A 119 -11.64 4.89 -28.53
N PRO A 120 -10.48 5.04 -29.20
CA PRO A 120 -9.54 3.96 -29.38
C PRO A 120 -8.94 3.60 -28.01
N ALA A 121 -9.17 2.36 -27.58
CA ALA A 121 -8.52 1.77 -26.42
C ALA A 121 -6.99 1.91 -26.56
N ILE A 122 -6.37 2.72 -25.71
CA ILE A 122 -4.91 2.73 -25.56
C ILE A 122 -4.58 1.55 -24.64
N GLY A 123 -4.69 0.34 -25.19
CA GLY A 123 -4.58 -0.91 -24.45
C GLY A 123 -4.12 -2.04 -25.35
N ALA A 124 -3.04 -1.85 -26.11
CA ALA A 124 -2.35 -2.98 -26.73
C ALA A 124 -0.87 -2.67 -26.94
N LYS A 125 -0.04 -3.50 -26.30
CA LYS A 125 1.42 -3.69 -26.47
C LYS A 125 2.32 -2.83 -25.57
N VAL A 126 2.60 -3.33 -24.36
CA VAL A 126 3.95 -3.19 -23.79
C VAL A 126 4.45 -4.56 -23.33
N SER A 127 5.45 -5.02 -24.09
CA SER A 127 6.33 -6.13 -23.77
C SER A 127 6.90 -5.99 -22.36
N ARG A 128 6.77 -7.05 -21.54
CA ARG A 128 7.47 -7.19 -20.26
C ARG A 128 8.98 -6.97 -20.46
N LYS A 129 9.47 -5.78 -20.17
CA LYS A 129 10.91 -5.55 -19.90
C LYS A 129 11.10 -5.44 -18.39
N LYS A 130 11.74 -6.48 -17.83
CA LYS A 130 12.29 -6.51 -16.47
C LYS A 130 13.10 -5.24 -16.22
N PHE A 131 12.69 -4.42 -15.27
CA PHE A 131 13.54 -3.37 -14.72
C PHE A 131 14.46 -3.99 -13.66
N GLN A 132 15.72 -4.22 -14.04
CA GLN A 132 16.81 -4.39 -13.08
C GLN A 132 17.22 -3.01 -12.53
N GLY A 133 17.52 -2.98 -11.24
CA GLY A 133 17.70 -1.77 -10.46
C GLY A 133 18.85 -0.87 -10.91
N MET A 134 18.61 0.44 -10.84
CA MET A 134 19.66 1.47 -10.89
C MET A 134 19.71 2.19 -9.54
N LYS A 135 20.68 1.79 -8.71
CA LYS A 135 21.16 2.56 -7.56
C LYS A 135 21.67 3.91 -8.08
N LYS A 136 21.09 5.03 -7.62
CA LYS A 136 21.66 6.37 -7.83
C LYS A 136 22.11 6.97 -6.51
N ASN A 137 23.43 7.08 -6.45
CA ASN A 137 24.30 7.68 -5.47
C ASN A 137 24.00 9.19 -5.32
N LYS A 138 23.69 9.67 -4.12
CA LYS A 138 23.57 11.11 -3.81
C LYS A 138 24.78 11.54 -2.98
N GLN A 139 25.83 11.98 -3.67
CA GLN A 139 26.89 12.79 -3.07
C GLN A 139 26.44 14.25 -3.09
N HIS A 140 26.04 14.79 -1.93
CA HIS A 140 25.87 16.23 -1.77
C HIS A 140 27.11 16.82 -1.06
N ARG A 141 27.88 17.55 -1.87
CA ARG A 141 28.95 18.49 -1.47
C ARG A 141 28.43 19.48 -0.44
N PHE A 142 28.99 19.45 0.78
CA PHE A 142 29.02 20.63 1.64
C PHE A 142 30.33 21.39 1.44
N LYS A 143 30.18 22.69 1.16
CA LYS A 143 31.26 23.61 0.82
C LYS A 143 32.13 23.95 2.05
N LYS A 144 33.42 24.04 1.74
CA LYS A 144 34.58 24.45 2.52
C LYS A 144 34.44 25.91 2.99
N LEU A 145 34.57 26.16 4.30
CA LEU A 145 34.88 27.47 4.86
C LEU A 145 36.17 27.34 5.69
N SER A 146 37.16 28.09 5.27
CA SER A 146 38.52 28.18 5.81
C SER A 146 38.59 29.10 7.02
N VAL A 147 39.21 28.68 8.11
CA VAL A 147 39.83 29.61 9.08
C VAL A 147 41.18 29.04 9.53
N ARG A 148 42.15 29.94 9.58
CA ARG A 148 43.59 29.75 9.70
C ARG A 148 43.96 29.37 11.15
N LYS A 149 45.00 28.55 11.28
CA LYS A 149 45.69 28.28 12.54
C LYS A 149 46.41 29.55 13.00
N ASP A 150 46.20 29.94 14.25
CA ASP A 150 47.24 30.53 15.11
C ASP A 150 46.90 30.11 16.55
N GLY A 151 47.89 29.53 17.22
CA GLY A 151 47.72 28.88 18.51
C GLY A 151 47.80 29.84 19.68
N VAL A 152 47.21 29.47 20.81
CA VAL A 152 47.62 29.91 22.15
C VAL A 152 47.29 28.80 23.16
N LYS A 153 48.30 28.52 23.98
CA LYS A 153 48.40 27.63 25.15
C LYS A 153 47.65 28.23 26.35
N CYS A 154 46.99 27.42 27.20
CA CYS A 154 46.69 27.63 28.65
C CYS A 154 45.76 26.50 29.15
N THR A 155 46.23 25.49 29.89
CA THR A 155 46.40 25.36 31.37
C THR A 155 45.14 24.91 32.15
N ASN A 156 45.36 23.86 32.98
CA ASN A 156 44.66 23.41 34.19
C ASN A 156 43.22 22.86 34.03
N ARG A 157 42.75 21.81 34.72
CA ARG A 157 42.89 21.44 36.17
C ARG A 157 42.35 19.99 36.35
N LYS A 158 43.12 19.05 36.95
CA LYS A 158 42.87 18.37 38.26
C LYS A 158 41.39 18.08 38.58
N LYS A 159 40.92 16.84 38.81
CA LYS A 159 41.05 15.90 39.95
C LYS A 159 40.04 14.76 39.62
N SER A 160 40.10 13.52 40.07
CA SER A 160 40.65 12.93 41.29
C SER A 160 40.81 11.43 41.08
#